data_AF-A0A3P9MSQ0-F1
#
_entry.id   AF-A0A3P9MSQ0-F1
#
_cell.length_a   1.000
_cell.length_b   1.000
_cell.length_c   1.000
_cell.angle_alpha   90.00
_cell.angle_beta   90.00
_cell.angle_gamma   90.00
#
_symmetry.space_group_name_H-M   'P 1'
#
loop_
_entity.id
_entity.type
_entity.pdbx_description
1 polymer ?
#
loop_
_entity_poly.entity_id
_entity_poly.type
_entity_poly.pdbx_seq_one_letter_code
_entity_poly.pdbx_strand_id
1 'polypeptide(L)'
;MKAAVFHLLTGYFCLLRTAAEETPLPQELLERLSHSEIRSISDLQRLLEMDTVENEVIEETKHSHHKDFSHVSPTHKKPHLHTRQRRSTVVEEAVPAVCKVRTTIYEIPRSQVDPTSANFIIWPPCVEVNRCTGCCNTNNMRCQAERKQLRTVKVAKVEYVRRRPKLREVEVTLEDHLECTCNNKRHISQNQDRDNGIR
;
A
#
# COMPACT_ATOMS: atom_id res chain seq x y z
N MET A 1 -31.78 -43.65 10.53
CA MET A 1 -31.45 -42.87 9.32
C MET A 1 -30.99 -41.43 9.61
N LYS A 2 -31.58 -40.69 10.55
CA LYS A 2 -31.21 -39.29 10.86
C LYS A 2 -29.78 -39.09 11.41
N ALA A 3 -29.31 -40.01 12.27
CA ALA A 3 -27.96 -39.93 12.85
C ALA A 3 -26.83 -40.11 11.81
N ALA A 4 -27.01 -41.04 10.86
CA ALA A 4 -26.05 -41.26 9.78
C ALA A 4 -25.91 -40.05 8.86
N VAL A 5 -27.03 -39.36 8.58
CA VAL A 5 -27.02 -38.11 7.80
C VAL A 5 -26.30 -36.99 8.55
N PHE A 6 -26.45 -36.91 9.88
CA PHE A 6 -25.74 -35.92 10.70
C PHE A 6 -24.22 -36.16 10.75
N HIS A 7 -23.78 -37.41 10.82
CA HIS A 7 -22.36 -37.77 10.76
C HIS A 7 -21.74 -37.55 9.37
N LEU A 8 -22.50 -37.82 8.30
CA LEU A 8 -22.06 -37.50 6.94
C LEU A 8 -21.96 -35.99 6.71
N LEU A 9 -22.91 -35.21 7.23
CA LEU A 9 -22.88 -33.74 7.12
C LEU A 9 -21.76 -33.11 7.95
N THR A 10 -21.50 -33.60 9.17
CA THR A 10 -20.38 -33.13 10.01
C THR A 10 -19.02 -33.56 9.44
N GLY A 11 -18.91 -34.79 8.92
CA GLY A 11 -17.72 -35.25 8.20
C GLY A 11 -17.45 -34.41 6.94
N TYR A 12 -18.49 -34.10 6.16
CA TYR A 12 -18.38 -33.23 4.98
C TYR A 12 -18.02 -31.78 5.34
N PHE A 13 -18.56 -31.23 6.43
CA PHE A 13 -18.19 -29.90 6.92
C PHE A 13 -16.75 -29.83 7.48
N CYS A 14 -16.27 -30.92 8.10
CA CYS A 14 -14.87 -31.05 8.53
C CYS A 14 -13.93 -31.16 7.33
N LEU A 15 -14.27 -31.94 6.30
CA LEU A 15 -13.50 -32.04 5.06
C LEU A 15 -13.46 -30.73 4.27
N LEU A 16 -14.57 -29.98 4.25
CA LEU A 16 -14.62 -28.63 3.68
C LEU A 16 -13.78 -27.63 4.46
N ARG A 17 -13.65 -27.79 5.79
CA ARG A 17 -12.76 -26.95 6.61
C ARG A 17 -11.28 -27.22 6.37
N THR A 18 -10.90 -28.47 6.10
CA THR A 18 -9.51 -28.82 5.76
C THR A 18 -9.10 -28.38 4.35
N ALA A 19 -10.04 -28.11 3.45
CA ALA A 19 -9.76 -27.69 2.07
C ALA A 19 -9.45 -26.18 1.93
N ALA A 20 -9.63 -25.39 2.99
CA ALA A 20 -9.40 -23.94 3.00
C ALA A 20 -8.26 -23.53 3.94
N GLU A 21 -7.40 -24.47 4.33
CA GLU A 21 -6.22 -24.18 5.13
C GLU A 21 -5.10 -23.74 4.17
N GLU A 22 -5.08 -22.44 3.85
CA GLU A 22 -3.93 -21.81 3.19
C GLU A 22 -2.69 -22.16 4.00
N THR A 23 -1.80 -22.99 3.45
CA THR A 23 -0.52 -23.27 4.10
C THR A 23 0.21 -21.92 4.26
N PRO A 24 0.48 -21.47 5.49
CA PRO A 24 1.12 -20.18 5.69
C PRO A 24 2.50 -20.20 5.03
N LEU A 25 2.88 -19.09 4.39
CA LEU A 25 4.20 -18.94 3.78
C LEU A 25 5.30 -19.30 4.80
N PRO A 26 6.39 -19.97 4.36
CA PRO A 26 7.50 -20.32 5.24
C PRO A 26 8.07 -19.09 5.94
N GLN A 27 8.23 -19.16 7.27
CA GLN A 27 8.72 -18.02 8.05
C GLN A 27 10.15 -17.60 7.63
N GLU A 28 10.99 -18.57 7.28
CA GLU A 28 12.35 -18.35 6.77
C GLU A 28 12.33 -17.52 5.47
N LEU A 29 11.38 -17.80 4.57
CA LEU A 29 11.21 -17.01 3.35
C LEU A 29 10.82 -15.56 3.68
N LEU A 30 9.88 -15.36 4.60
CA LEU A 30 9.47 -14.02 5.04
C LEU A 30 10.63 -13.26 5.70
N GLU A 31 11.49 -13.94 6.45
CA GLU A 31 12.67 -13.36 7.08
C GLU A 31 13.77 -13.04 6.06
N ARG A 32 13.97 -13.88 5.05
CA ARG A 32 14.88 -13.56 3.94
C ARG A 32 14.39 -12.34 3.16
N LEU A 33 13.11 -12.32 2.80
CA LEU A 33 12.50 -11.20 2.08
C LEU A 33 12.55 -9.91 2.91
N SER A 34 12.38 -9.97 4.23
CA SER A 34 12.43 -8.78 5.09
C SER A 34 13.78 -8.06 5.10
N HIS A 35 14.88 -8.78 4.89
CA HIS A 35 16.24 -8.22 4.91
C HIS A 35 16.86 -8.02 3.52
N SER A 36 16.12 -8.33 2.45
CA SER A 36 16.61 -8.22 1.08
C SER A 36 16.32 -6.84 0.48
N GLU A 37 17.08 -6.41 -0.52
CA GLU A 37 16.74 -5.23 -1.33
C GLU A 37 15.94 -5.64 -2.56
N ILE A 38 14.63 -5.33 -2.59
CA ILE A 38 13.72 -5.68 -3.69
C ILE A 38 13.21 -4.39 -4.32
N ARG A 39 13.58 -4.13 -5.57
CA ARG A 39 13.16 -2.90 -6.29
C ARG A 39 12.27 -3.21 -7.50
N SER A 40 12.26 -4.46 -7.95
CA SER A 40 11.52 -4.94 -9.12
C SER A 40 11.05 -6.38 -8.94
N ILE A 41 10.13 -6.82 -9.80
CA ILE A 41 9.68 -8.20 -9.92
C ILE A 41 10.85 -9.12 -10.25
N SER A 42 11.79 -8.68 -11.08
CA SER A 42 12.96 -9.48 -11.45
C SER A 42 13.93 -9.68 -10.28
N ASP A 43 14.06 -8.70 -9.37
CA ASP A 43 14.80 -8.89 -8.11
C ASP A 43 14.13 -9.96 -7.23
N LEU A 44 12.80 -9.91 -7.12
CA LEU A 44 12.04 -10.91 -6.36
C LEU A 44 12.19 -12.31 -6.95
N GLN A 45 12.07 -12.46 -8.28
CA GLN A 45 12.26 -13.73 -8.97
C GLN A 45 13.67 -14.31 -8.73
N ARG A 46 14.71 -13.46 -8.78
CA ARG A 46 16.09 -13.85 -8.48
C ARG A 46 16.25 -14.31 -7.03
N LEU A 47 15.63 -13.63 -6.07
CA LEU A 47 15.66 -14.03 -4.66
C LEU A 47 14.94 -15.35 -4.38
N LEU A 48 13.91 -15.65 -5.18
CA LEU A 48 13.14 -16.88 -5.12
C LEU A 48 13.74 -18.03 -5.95
N GLU A 49 14.90 -17.80 -6.59
CA GLU A 49 15.55 -18.79 -7.47
C GLU A 49 14.59 -19.31 -8.57
N MET A 50 13.71 -18.43 -9.07
CA MET A 50 12.78 -18.76 -10.15
C MET A 50 13.47 -18.53 -11.49
N ASP A 51 13.68 -19.60 -12.25
CA ASP A 51 14.04 -19.50 -13.67
C ASP A 51 12.87 -18.84 -14.40
N THR A 52 13.14 -17.76 -15.15
CA THR A 52 12.15 -17.08 -15.98
C THR A 52 11.74 -17.96 -17.16
N VAL A 53 11.05 -19.08 -16.90
CA VAL A 53 10.46 -19.90 -17.93
C VAL A 53 9.35 -19.06 -18.55
N GLU A 54 9.43 -18.89 -19.86
CA GLU A 54 8.57 -18.11 -20.73
C GLU A 54 7.15 -17.98 -20.19
N ASN A 55 6.76 -16.76 -19.79
CA ASN A 55 5.35 -16.39 -19.77
C ASN A 55 4.90 -16.37 -21.24
N GLU A 56 4.62 -17.55 -21.81
CA GLU A 56 3.93 -17.67 -23.09
C GLU A 56 2.59 -16.96 -22.95
N VAL A 57 2.53 -15.76 -23.50
CA VAL A 57 1.29 -15.11 -23.86
C VAL A 57 0.51 -16.11 -24.68
N ILE A 58 -0.61 -16.58 -24.15
CA ILE A 58 -1.54 -17.50 -24.81
C ILE A 58 -1.90 -16.91 -26.17
N GLU A 59 -1.20 -17.34 -27.23
CA GLU A 59 -1.66 -17.17 -28.60
C GLU A 59 -2.76 -18.21 -28.82
N GLU A 60 -3.99 -17.73 -28.94
CA GLU A 60 -5.14 -18.54 -29.34
C GLU A 60 -4.90 -19.12 -30.74
N THR A 61 -4.42 -20.35 -30.81
CA THR A 61 -4.28 -21.13 -32.04
C THR A 61 -5.67 -21.44 -32.60
N LYS A 62 -6.17 -20.60 -33.52
CA LYS A 62 -7.36 -20.94 -34.30
C LYS A 62 -6.96 -21.79 -35.50
N HIS A 63 -7.05 -23.11 -35.33
CA HIS A 63 -7.12 -24.07 -36.43
C HIS A 63 -8.32 -23.75 -37.34
N SER A 64 -8.09 -23.59 -38.65
CA SER A 64 -9.09 -23.94 -39.66
C SER A 64 -8.47 -24.09 -41.06
N HIS A 65 -8.31 -25.36 -41.44
CA HIS A 65 -8.49 -25.95 -42.77
C HIS A 65 -8.12 -25.18 -44.04
N HIS A 66 -7.08 -25.71 -44.69
CA HIS A 66 -6.74 -25.54 -46.11
C HIS A 66 -7.88 -26.07 -47.02
N LYS A 67 -8.28 -25.31 -48.04
CA LYS A 67 -8.85 -25.89 -49.28
C LYS A 67 -8.49 -25.03 -50.49
N ASP A 68 -8.04 -25.72 -51.53
CA ASP A 68 -7.42 -25.20 -52.74
C ASP A 68 -8.35 -24.46 -53.72
N PHE A 69 -7.70 -23.53 -54.44
CA PHE A 69 -7.90 -23.01 -55.81
C PHE A 69 -9.21 -23.30 -56.57
N SER A 70 -9.87 -22.23 -57.03
CA SER A 70 -10.07 -21.96 -58.47
C SER A 70 -10.64 -20.56 -58.75
N HIS A 71 -10.28 -20.05 -59.93
CA HIS A 71 -10.43 -18.73 -60.53
C HIS A 71 -11.84 -18.11 -60.58
N VAL A 72 -11.93 -16.77 -60.54
CA VAL A 72 -12.65 -15.86 -61.49
C VAL A 72 -12.57 -14.40 -60.95
N SER A 73 -12.10 -13.45 -61.78
CA SER A 73 -12.29 -12.00 -61.63
C SER A 73 -13.48 -11.56 -62.52
N PRO A 74 -14.07 -10.33 -62.47
CA PRO A 74 -13.74 -9.14 -61.66
C PRO A 74 -14.97 -8.39 -61.07
N THR A 75 -14.69 -7.28 -60.37
CA THR A 75 -15.52 -6.07 -60.15
C THR A 75 -16.30 -5.88 -58.82
N HIS A 76 -16.13 -4.64 -58.32
CA HIS A 76 -16.96 -3.86 -57.42
C HIS A 76 -16.87 -4.04 -55.88
N LYS A 77 -16.45 -2.91 -55.26
CA LYS A 77 -16.70 -2.44 -53.89
C LYS A 77 -15.86 -3.10 -52.78
N LYS A 78 -14.77 -2.42 -52.38
CA LYS A 78 -14.14 -2.65 -51.07
C LYS A 78 -14.99 -1.95 -49.99
N PRO A 79 -15.57 -2.67 -49.02
CA PRO A 79 -16.06 -2.05 -47.81
C PRO A 79 -14.86 -1.57 -46.98
N HIS A 80 -15.02 -0.44 -46.29
CA HIS A 80 -14.09 0.04 -45.28
C HIS A 80 -13.83 -1.09 -44.26
N LEU A 81 -12.69 -1.78 -44.39
CA LEU A 81 -12.15 -2.59 -43.31
C LEU A 81 -11.55 -1.60 -42.33
N HIS A 82 -12.29 -1.27 -41.29
CA HIS A 82 -11.70 -0.71 -40.09
C HIS A 82 -10.72 -1.75 -39.55
N THR A 83 -9.45 -1.61 -39.94
CA THR A 83 -8.33 -2.28 -39.29
C THR A 83 -8.39 -1.82 -37.84
N ARG A 84 -9.02 -2.62 -36.99
CA ARG A 84 -9.08 -2.39 -35.56
C ARG A 84 -7.66 -2.63 -35.06
N GLN A 85 -6.83 -1.61 -35.18
CA GLN A 85 -5.45 -1.60 -34.68
C GLN A 85 -5.55 -1.90 -33.19
N ARG A 86 -5.26 -3.14 -32.81
CA ARG A 86 -5.14 -3.54 -31.41
C ARG A 86 -4.04 -2.64 -30.86
N ARG A 87 -4.42 -1.59 -30.12
CA ARG A 87 -3.47 -0.85 -29.28
C ARG A 87 -2.96 -1.88 -28.29
N SER A 88 -1.72 -2.31 -28.49
CA SER A 88 -0.97 -3.01 -27.45
C SER A 88 -0.92 -2.06 -26.27
N THR A 89 -1.66 -2.35 -25.21
CA THR A 89 -1.59 -1.60 -23.97
C THR A 89 -0.29 -2.00 -23.30
N VAL A 90 0.72 -1.13 -23.36
CA VAL A 90 1.96 -1.30 -22.58
C VAL A 90 1.56 -1.22 -21.10
N VAL A 91 1.70 -2.31 -20.38
CA VAL A 91 1.48 -2.37 -18.93
C VAL A 91 2.79 -2.04 -18.24
N GLU A 92 2.80 -1.00 -17.40
CA GLU A 92 3.96 -0.60 -16.60
C GLU A 92 4.02 -1.39 -15.30
N GLU A 93 5.23 -1.76 -14.88
CA GLU A 93 5.47 -2.42 -13.60
C GLU A 93 5.26 -1.44 -12.44
N ALA A 94 4.62 -1.90 -11.36
CA ALA A 94 4.39 -1.07 -10.19
C ALA A 94 5.70 -0.79 -9.44
N VAL A 95 6.01 0.50 -9.22
CA VAL A 95 7.19 0.92 -8.45
C VAL A 95 6.88 0.90 -6.95
N PRO A 96 7.71 0.25 -6.11
CA PRO A 96 7.46 0.16 -4.68
C PRO A 96 7.58 1.52 -3.98
N ALA A 97 6.63 1.80 -3.09
CA ALA A 97 6.68 2.96 -2.21
C ALA A 97 7.65 2.70 -1.05
N VAL A 98 8.97 2.83 -1.28
CA VAL A 98 10.01 2.52 -0.28
C VAL A 98 9.83 3.30 1.02
N CYS A 99 10.12 2.65 2.17
CA CYS A 99 10.17 3.27 3.49
C CYS A 99 11.21 4.40 3.53
N LYS A 100 10.74 5.66 3.61
CA LYS A 100 11.59 6.84 3.73
C LYS A 100 10.83 8.03 4.31
N VAL A 101 11.58 9.06 4.69
CA VAL A 101 10.99 10.34 5.10
C VAL A 101 10.36 11.02 3.87
N ARG A 102 9.10 11.45 4.03
CA ARG A 102 8.40 12.31 3.07
C ARG A 102 7.69 13.42 3.82
N THR A 103 7.50 14.55 3.13
CA THR A 103 6.68 15.65 3.63
C THR A 103 5.22 15.25 3.61
N THR A 104 4.54 15.49 4.72
CA THR A 104 3.12 15.18 4.93
C THR A 104 2.43 16.38 5.55
N ILE A 105 1.12 16.46 5.40
CA ILE A 105 0.31 17.53 5.97
C ILE A 105 -0.10 17.13 7.38
N TYR A 106 0.15 18.04 8.33
CA TYR A 106 -0.29 17.93 9.72
C TYR A 106 -1.33 19.01 10.02
N GLU A 107 -2.56 18.59 10.28
CA GLU A 107 -3.60 19.47 10.80
C GLU A 107 -3.34 19.76 12.28
N ILE A 108 -3.35 21.03 12.64
CA ILE A 108 -3.04 21.46 14.01
C ILE A 108 -4.25 21.19 14.91
N PRO A 109 -4.14 20.30 15.91
CA PRO A 109 -5.24 20.01 16.82
C PRO A 109 -5.62 21.24 17.63
N ARG A 110 -6.92 21.54 17.71
CA ARG A 110 -7.43 22.68 18.47
C ARG A 110 -7.02 22.65 19.94
N SER A 111 -6.97 21.45 20.53
CA SER A 111 -6.56 21.23 21.91
C SER A 111 -5.11 21.62 22.20
N GLN A 112 -4.23 21.60 21.19
CA GLN A 112 -2.84 22.06 21.34
C GLN A 112 -2.74 23.59 21.33
N VAL A 113 -3.68 24.28 20.68
CA VAL A 113 -3.70 25.75 20.63
C VAL A 113 -4.42 26.34 21.85
N ASP A 114 -5.59 25.81 22.17
CA ASP A 114 -6.32 26.14 23.38
C ASP A 114 -7.33 25.03 23.71
N PRO A 115 -7.12 24.26 24.79
CA PRO A 115 -8.02 23.19 25.20
C PRO A 115 -9.33 23.70 25.83
N THR A 116 -9.41 24.98 26.18
CA THR A 116 -10.56 25.55 26.92
C THR A 116 -11.70 26.05 26.04
N SER A 117 -11.44 26.27 24.75
CA SER A 117 -12.39 26.91 23.83
C SER A 117 -12.43 26.21 22.47
N ALA A 118 -13.58 26.26 21.81
CA ALA A 118 -13.72 25.89 20.40
C ALA A 118 -13.99 27.13 19.51
N ASN A 119 -14.08 28.32 20.09
CA ASN A 119 -14.55 29.54 19.41
C ASN A 119 -13.38 30.40 18.91
N PHE A 120 -12.50 29.81 18.09
CA PHE A 120 -11.38 30.51 17.47
C PHE A 120 -10.96 29.91 16.13
N ILE A 121 -10.27 30.70 15.32
CA ILE A 121 -9.65 30.26 14.07
C ILE A 121 -8.15 30.06 14.32
N ILE A 122 -7.58 29.01 13.73
CA ILE A 122 -6.13 28.74 13.73
C ILE A 122 -5.61 29.12 12.35
N TRP A 123 -4.54 29.91 12.30
CA TRP A 123 -3.86 30.27 11.06
C TRP A 123 -2.35 30.02 11.16
N PRO A 124 -1.76 29.23 10.24
CA PRO A 124 -2.43 28.35 9.28
C PRO A 124 -3.12 27.15 9.99
N PRO A 125 -4.14 26.52 9.39
CA PRO A 125 -4.83 25.36 9.98
C PRO A 125 -4.02 24.06 9.89
N CYS A 126 -3.09 23.97 8.94
CA CYS A 126 -2.23 22.82 8.73
C CYS A 126 -0.82 23.27 8.35
N VAL A 127 0.16 22.41 8.60
CA VAL A 127 1.58 22.65 8.35
C VAL A 127 2.23 21.41 7.73
N GLU A 128 3.36 21.60 7.07
CA GLU A 128 4.19 20.50 6.61
C GLU A 128 5.01 19.91 7.75
N VAL A 129 5.03 18.58 7.85
CA VAL A 129 5.88 17.81 8.75
C VAL A 129 6.51 16.64 8.00
N ASN A 130 7.71 16.27 8.41
CA ASN A 130 8.42 15.12 7.86
C ASN A 130 7.98 13.85 8.59
N ARG A 131 7.50 12.84 7.85
CA ARG A 131 7.07 11.57 8.42
C ARG A 131 7.61 10.39 7.62
N CYS A 132 7.84 9.30 8.33
CA CYS A 132 8.18 8.03 7.73
C CYS A 132 6.94 7.46 7.06
N THR A 133 7.04 7.22 5.76
CA THR A 133 5.97 6.69 4.91
C THR A 133 6.52 5.62 3.97
N GLY A 134 5.63 4.81 3.42
CA GLY A 134 5.99 3.72 2.52
C GLY A 134 5.90 2.36 3.20
N CYS A 135 6.35 1.34 2.46
CA CYS A 135 6.22 -0.07 2.79
C CYS A 135 7.59 -0.71 2.98
N CYS A 136 7.60 -1.78 3.76
CA CYS A 136 8.68 -2.76 3.83
C CYS A 136 8.31 -3.96 2.96
N ASN A 137 9.26 -4.84 2.68
CA ASN A 137 9.05 -5.96 1.76
C ASN A 137 7.95 -6.94 2.20
N THR A 138 7.78 -7.09 3.51
CA THR A 138 6.88 -8.09 4.11
C THR A 138 5.95 -7.46 5.14
N ASN A 139 4.76 -8.04 5.27
CA ASN A 139 3.72 -7.56 6.18
C ASN A 139 4.05 -7.73 7.67
N ASN A 140 5.10 -8.48 8.04
CA ASN A 140 5.57 -8.59 9.42
C ASN A 140 6.48 -7.41 9.83
N MET A 141 6.91 -6.58 8.88
CA MET A 141 7.66 -5.36 9.14
C MET A 141 6.75 -4.12 9.14
N ARG A 142 7.24 -3.02 9.73
CA ARG A 142 6.63 -1.69 9.66
C ARG A 142 7.72 -0.64 9.44
N CYS A 143 7.42 0.33 8.59
CA CYS A 143 8.26 1.52 8.40
C CYS A 143 8.09 2.45 9.61
N GLN A 144 9.18 2.75 10.31
CA GLN A 144 9.16 3.56 11.53
C GLN A 144 10.27 4.60 11.55
N ALA A 145 10.08 5.63 12.38
CA ALA A 145 11.13 6.60 12.67
C ALA A 145 12.23 5.95 13.50
N GLU A 146 13.46 6.01 12.98
CA GLU A 146 14.65 5.69 13.75
C GLU A 146 15.10 6.90 14.56
N ARG A 147 15.02 8.08 13.94
CA ARG A 147 15.37 9.35 14.57
C ARG A 147 14.27 10.38 14.37
N LYS A 148 14.00 11.14 15.43
CA LYS A 148 12.98 12.19 15.48
C LYS A 148 13.57 13.52 15.90
N GLN A 149 12.92 14.60 15.51
CA GLN A 149 13.21 15.96 15.95
C GLN A 149 11.90 16.66 16.32
N LEU A 150 11.91 17.28 17.50
CA LEU A 150 10.84 18.20 17.89
C LEU A 150 11.25 19.62 17.48
N ARG A 151 10.33 20.35 16.85
CA ARG A 151 10.51 21.78 16.60
C ARG A 151 9.24 22.55 16.98
N THR A 152 9.44 23.72 17.54
CA THR A 152 8.33 24.61 17.93
C THR A 152 8.07 25.61 16.81
N VAL A 153 6.80 25.76 16.43
CA VAL A 153 6.34 26.77 15.47
C VAL A 153 5.35 27.70 16.13
N LYS A 154 5.23 28.92 15.60
CA LYS A 154 4.20 29.87 16.01
C LYS A 154 3.03 29.83 15.05
N VAL A 155 1.82 29.80 15.61
CA VAL A 155 0.57 29.93 14.86
C VAL A 155 -0.29 31.03 15.45
N ALA A 156 -1.19 31.58 14.64
CA ALA A 156 -2.12 32.60 15.09
C ALA A 156 -3.43 31.96 15.57
N LYS A 157 -3.84 32.31 16.79
CA LYS A 157 -5.18 32.10 17.32
C LYS A 157 -5.98 33.39 17.15
N VAL A 158 -7.07 33.33 16.38
CA VAL A 158 -7.97 34.46 16.17
C VAL A 158 -9.29 34.22 16.87
N GLU A 159 -9.61 35.08 17.84
CA GLU A 159 -10.83 35.02 18.65
C GLU A 159 -11.69 36.26 18.43
N TYR A 160 -13.01 36.12 18.51
CA TYR A 160 -13.92 37.25 18.42
C TYR A 160 -14.44 37.63 19.81
N VAL A 161 -13.86 38.66 20.41
CA VAL A 161 -14.14 39.07 21.80
C VAL A 161 -14.67 40.50 21.80
N ARG A 162 -15.83 40.72 22.43
CA ARG A 162 -16.50 42.05 22.49
C ARG A 162 -16.67 42.68 21.11
N ARG A 163 -17.17 41.90 20.14
CA ARG A 163 -17.39 42.32 18.74
C ARG A 163 -16.13 42.81 18.00
N ARG A 164 -14.94 42.39 18.41
CA ARG A 164 -13.68 42.71 17.72
C ARG A 164 -12.81 41.46 17.60
N PRO A 165 -12.15 41.26 16.46
CA PRO A 165 -11.17 40.18 16.31
C PRO A 165 -9.94 40.49 17.18
N LYS A 166 -9.43 39.47 17.87
CA LYS A 166 -8.20 39.50 18.64
C LYS A 166 -7.29 38.38 18.13
N LEU A 167 -6.07 38.74 17.75
CA LEU A 167 -5.04 37.80 17.33
C LEU A 167 -4.04 37.60 18.47
N ARG A 168 -3.63 36.35 18.68
CA ARG A 168 -2.53 35.97 19.57
C ARG A 168 -1.65 34.94 18.88
N GLU A 169 -0.34 35.04 19.09
CA GLU A 169 0.59 33.99 18.72
C GLU A 169 0.56 32.88 19.79
N VAL A 170 0.53 31.63 19.33
CA VAL A 170 0.57 30.44 20.17
C VAL A 170 1.65 29.52 19.63
N GLU A 171 2.46 28.97 20.52
CA GLU A 171 3.52 28.02 20.17
C GLU A 171 2.97 26.59 20.14
N VAL A 172 3.29 25.86 19.08
CA VAL A 172 2.90 24.46 18.86
C VAL A 172 4.15 23.65 18.56
N THR A 173 4.33 22.53 19.26
CA THR A 173 5.43 21.61 19.02
C THR A 173 5.05 20.57 17.96
N LEU A 174 5.87 20.45 16.93
CA LEU A 174 5.74 19.48 15.85
C LEU A 174 6.81 18.40 15.98
N GLU A 175 6.46 17.17 15.62
CA GLU A 175 7.40 16.05 15.50
C GLU A 175 7.69 15.75 14.02
N ASP A 176 8.96 15.90 13.65
CA ASP A 176 9.53 15.53 12.36
C ASP A 176 10.37 14.25 12.50
N HIS A 177 10.23 13.34 11.55
CA HIS A 177 11.08 12.17 11.42
C HIS A 177 12.29 12.54 10.55
N LEU A 178 13.50 12.21 11.01
CA LEU A 178 14.76 12.49 10.31
C LEU A 178 15.24 11.28 9.51
N GLU A 179 15.04 10.08 10.06
CA GLU A 179 15.50 8.81 9.49
C GLU A 179 14.44 7.73 9.71
N CYS A 180 14.34 6.80 8.76
CA CYS A 180 13.34 5.73 8.78
C CYS A 180 13.98 4.37 8.60
N THR A 181 13.46 3.38 9.31
CA THR A 181 13.90 1.99 9.20
C THR A 181 12.72 1.03 9.17
N CYS A 182 12.89 -0.11 8.52
CA CYS A 182 11.94 -1.20 8.53
C CYS A 182 12.23 -2.11 9.73
N ASN A 183 11.30 -2.17 10.67
CA ASN A 183 11.46 -2.99 11.88
C ASN A 183 10.33 -4.01 12.03
N ASN A 184 10.61 -5.15 12.67
CA ASN A 184 9.63 -6.20 12.88
C ASN A 184 8.57 -5.76 13.91
N LYS A 185 7.28 -6.01 13.60
CA LYS A 185 6.12 -5.71 14.47
C LYS A 185 6.29 -6.17 15.92
N ARG A 186 6.99 -7.28 16.17
CA ARG A 186 7.20 -7.82 17.52
C ARG A 186 8.13 -6.97 18.40
N HIS A 187 9.10 -6.28 17.81
CA HIS A 187 10.01 -5.39 18.55
C HIS A 187 9.38 -4.04 18.87
N ILE A 188 8.30 -3.68 18.18
CA ILE A 188 7.65 -2.37 18.29
C ILE A 188 6.84 -2.25 19.58
N SER A 189 6.11 -3.31 19.97
CA SER A 189 5.33 -3.33 21.21
C SER A 189 6.22 -3.08 22.43
N GLN A 190 7.42 -3.67 22.45
CA GLN A 190 8.34 -3.51 23.57
C GLN A 190 8.92 -2.09 23.69
N ASN A 191 9.13 -1.38 22.58
CA ASN A 191 9.65 -0.01 22.62
C ASN A 191 8.57 1.03 22.96
N GLN A 192 7.33 0.83 22.55
CA GLN A 192 6.20 1.72 22.92
C GLN A 192 5.90 1.65 24.42
N ASP A 193 6.05 0.48 25.04
CA ASP A 193 5.86 0.32 26.48
C ASP A 193 6.96 1.04 27.30
N ARG A 194 8.18 1.15 26.76
CA ARG A 194 9.27 1.89 27.41
C ARG A 194 9.11 3.40 27.30
N ASP A 195 8.62 3.89 26.17
CA ASP A 195 8.37 5.33 25.95
C ASP A 195 7.17 5.84 26.76
N ASN A 196 6.11 5.02 26.89
CA ASN A 196 4.96 5.33 27.73
C ASN A 196 5.19 5.11 29.24
N GLY A 197 6.26 4.40 29.61
CA GLY A 197 6.60 4.05 31.00
C GLY A 197 7.44 5.10 31.74
N ILE A 198 7.83 6.20 31.07
CA ILE A 198 8.50 7.34 31.68
C ILE A 198 7.44 8.43 31.92
N ARG A 199 6.66 8.28 32.99
CA ARG A 199 5.83 9.36 33.53
C ARG A 199 5.86 9.35 35.04
#